data_AF-A0A0G0A146-F1
#
_entry.id   AF-A0A0G0A146-F1
#
_cell.length_a   1.000
_cell.length_b   1.000
_cell.length_c   1.000
_cell.angle_alpha   90.00
_cell.angle_beta   90.00
_cell.angle_gamma   90.00
#
_symmetry.space_group_name_H-M   'P 1'
#
loop_
_entity.id
_entity.type
_entity.pdbx_description
1 polymer ?
#
loop_
_entity_poly.entity_id
_entity_poly.type
_entity_poly.pdbx_seq_one_letter_code
_entity_poly.pdbx_strand_id
1 'polypeptide(L)' 'MFKNVIAPIQAWLLSQGKCVGCGMPLSKAKHEPHKYGEKVTCKCARIYIYNVKDKKYRRALLDEV' A
#
# COMPACT_ATOMS: atom_id res chain seq x y z
N MET A 1 4.24 2.72 29.37
CA MET A 1 4.78 3.39 28.16
C MET A 1 5.52 2.42 27.23
N PHE A 2 4.97 1.24 26.93
CA PHE A 2 5.49 0.33 25.88
C PHE A 2 4.32 -0.47 25.30
N LYS A 3 3.47 0.17 24.50
CA LYS A 3 2.40 -0.53 23.75
C LYS A 3 2.29 -0.18 22.27
N ASN A 4 3.00 0.83 21.75
CA ASN A 4 2.74 1.34 20.39
C ASN A 4 3.95 1.35 19.44
N VAL A 5 5.00 0.56 19.69
CA VAL A 5 6.20 0.50 18.81
C VAL A 5 6.15 -0.69 17.83
N ILE A 6 4.96 -1.18 17.48
CA ILE A 6 4.78 -2.20 16.42
C ILE A 6 4.16 -1.56 15.15
N ALA A 7 3.67 -0.31 15.25
CA ALA A 7 3.10 0.45 14.14
C ALA A 7 4.09 1.02 13.07
N PRO A 8 5.39 1.28 13.33
CA PRO A 8 6.15 2.14 12.41
C PRO A 8 6.64 1.41 11.16
N ILE A 9 6.92 0.10 11.22
CA ILE A 9 7.53 -0.61 10.07
C ILE A 9 6.53 -0.77 8.93
N GLN A 10 5.26 -1.03 9.26
CA GLN A 10 4.21 -1.19 8.27
C GLN A 10 3.96 0.11 7.50
N ALA A 11 3.87 1.23 8.22
CA ALA A 11 3.73 2.56 7.62
C ALA A 11 5.01 2.96 6.85
N TRP A 12 6.20 2.64 7.38
CA TRP A 12 7.48 2.96 6.76
C TRP A 12 7.74 2.20 5.45
N LEU A 13 7.40 0.91 5.38
CA LEU A 13 7.46 0.12 4.14
C LEU A 13 6.53 0.70 3.07
N LEU A 14 5.33 1.13 3.46
CA LEU A 14 4.37 1.81 2.59
C LEU A 14 4.88 3.18 2.13
N SER A 15 5.52 3.95 3.01
CA SER A 15 6.17 5.22 2.66
C SER A 15 7.32 5.04 1.68
N GLN A 16 8.03 3.91 1.72
CA GLN A 16 9.01 3.53 0.69
C GLN A 16 8.38 3.01 -0.61
N GLY A 17 7.05 2.92 -0.67
CA GLY A 17 6.34 2.33 -1.81
C GLY A 17 6.66 0.84 -1.97
N LYS A 18 6.91 0.11 -0.89
CA LYS A 18 7.11 -1.34 -0.89
C LYS A 18 5.91 -2.04 -0.28
N CYS A 19 5.59 -3.21 -0.81
CA CYS A 19 4.55 -4.03 -0.22
C CYS A 19 5.02 -4.60 1.12
N VAL A 20 4.17 -4.42 2.13
CA VAL A 20 4.43 -4.81 3.52
C VAL A 20 4.80 -6.28 3.69
N GLY A 21 4.26 -7.19 2.86
CA GLY A 21 4.54 -8.63 3.05
C GLY A 21 5.38 -9.30 1.97
N CYS A 22 5.45 -8.76 0.75
CA CYS A 22 6.30 -9.31 -0.31
C CYS A 22 7.64 -8.54 -0.47
N GLY A 23 7.77 -7.35 0.15
CA GLY A 23 8.94 -6.47 0.02
C GLY A 23 9.12 -5.84 -1.37
N MET A 24 8.31 -6.26 -2.36
CA MET A 24 8.39 -5.80 -3.74
C MET A 24 7.97 -4.33 -3.84
N PRO A 25 8.67 -3.53 -4.66
CA PRO A 25 8.26 -2.15 -4.94
C PRO A 25 6.89 -2.13 -5.63
N LEU A 26 5.94 -1.43 -5.03
CA LEU A 26 4.59 -1.18 -5.54
C LEU A 26 4.63 -0.41 -6.86
N SER A 27 5.68 0.36 -7.13
CA SER A 27 5.88 1.00 -8.43
C SER A 27 5.99 0.01 -9.60
N LYS A 28 6.48 -1.22 -9.36
CA LYS A 28 6.57 -2.28 -10.39
C LYS A 28 5.38 -3.25 -10.36
N ALA A 29 4.42 -3.04 -9.46
CA ALA A 29 3.23 -3.86 -9.38
C ALA A 29 2.23 -3.46 -10.48
N LYS A 30 1.12 -4.21 -10.62
CA LYS A 30 0.07 -3.85 -11.56
C LYS A 30 -0.68 -2.63 -11.04
N HIS A 31 -0.75 -1.57 -11.84
CA HIS A 31 -1.51 -0.36 -11.56
C HIS A 31 -2.74 -0.31 -12.46
N GLU A 32 -3.91 -0.14 -11.86
CA GLU A 32 -5.18 0.00 -12.55
C GLU A 32 -5.84 1.31 -12.11
N PRO A 33 -6.43 2.08 -13.03
CA PRO A 33 -7.11 3.32 -12.68
C PRO A 33 -8.34 3.03 -11.81
N HIS A 34 -8.46 3.74 -10.69
CA HIS A 34 -9.58 3.64 -9.76
C HIS A 34 -10.18 5.03 -9.50
N LYS A 35 -11.48 5.09 -9.19
CA LYS A 35 -12.19 6.30 -8.76
C LYS A 35 -11.48 7.12 -7.66
N TYR A 36 -10.67 6.49 -6.80
CA TYR A 36 -9.97 7.13 -5.68
C TYR A 36 -8.46 7.30 -5.91
N GLY A 37 -7.93 6.92 -7.07
CA GLY A 37 -6.49 6.94 -7.38
C GLY A 37 -6.09 5.80 -8.30
N GLU A 38 -5.02 5.08 -7.95
CA GLU A 38 -4.53 3.93 -8.71
C GLU A 38 -4.58 2.69 -7.82
N LYS A 39 -5.26 1.63 -8.27
CA LYS A 39 -5.29 0.33 -7.62
C LYS A 39 -4.01 -0.42 -7.97
N VAL A 40 -3.24 -0.74 -6.94
CA VAL A 40 -1.92 -1.36 -7.04
C VAL A 40 -1.95 -2.77 -6.46
N THR A 41 -1.80 -3.78 -7.29
CA THR A 41 -1.90 -5.19 -6.87
C THR A 41 -0.51 -5.84 -6.82
N CYS A 42 0.03 -6.15 -5.61
CA CYS A 42 1.28 -6.93 -5.51
C CYS A 42 1.01 -8.38 -5.96
N LYS A 43 2.05 -9.02 -6.51
CA LYS A 43 2.11 -10.48 -6.76
C LYS A 43 1.70 -11.37 -5.57
N CYS A 44 1.73 -10.87 -4.34
CA CYS A 44 1.28 -11.60 -3.14
C CYS A 44 -0.22 -11.51 -2.89
N ALA A 45 -1.02 -11.13 -3.90
CA ALA A 45 -2.46 -10.90 -3.84
C ALA A 45 -2.92 -9.76 -2.91
N ARG A 46 -1.99 -8.93 -2.39
CA ARG A 46 -2.35 -7.74 -1.62
C ARG A 46 -2.61 -6.56 -2.55
N ILE A 47 -3.72 -5.89 -2.30
CA ILE A 47 -4.18 -4.73 -3.04
C ILE A 47 -3.94 -3.47 -2.21
N TYR A 48 -3.42 -2.46 -2.86
CA TYR A 48 -3.16 -1.14 -2.33
C TYR A 48 -3.86 -0.11 -3.21
N ILE A 49 -4.19 1.04 -2.64
CA ILE A 49 -4.67 2.20 -3.39
C ILE A 49 -3.60 3.27 -3.24
N TYR A 50 -3.04 3.70 -4.36
CA TYR A 50 -2.17 4.86 -4.42
C TYR A 50 -3.02 6.09 -4.69
N ASN A 51 -3.08 6.99 -3.71
CA ASN A 51 -3.76 8.26 -3.89
C ASN A 51 -2.77 9.25 -4.49
N VAL A 52 -2.98 9.62 -5.75
CA VAL A 52 -2.11 10.54 -6.50
C VAL A 52 -2.08 11.93 -5.87
N LYS A 53 -3.16 12.37 -5.20
CA LYS A 53 -3.23 13.68 -4.53
C LYS A 53 -2.31 13.74 -3.32
N ASP A 54 -2.32 12.69 -2.50
CA ASP A 54 -1.54 12.62 -1.27
C ASP A 54 -0.16 11.95 -1.45
N LYS A 55 0.11 11.38 -2.63
CA LYS A 55 1.28 10.53 -2.94
C LYS A 55 1.52 9.44 -1.89
N LYS A 56 0.44 8.91 -1.33
CA LYS A 56 0.47 7.89 -0.27
C LYS A 56 -0.14 6.59 -0.76
N TYR A 57 0.54 5.50 -0.43
CA TYR A 57 -0.02 4.15 -0.55
C TYR A 57 -0.83 3.83 0.70
N ARG A 58 -2.10 3.50 0.51
CA ARG A 58 -2.96 2.90 1.56
C ARG A 58 -3.30 1.47 1.18
N ARG A 59 -3.63 0.63 2.16
CA ARG A 59 -4.24 -0.68 1.87
C ARG A 59 -5.64 -0.43 1.31
N ALA A 60 -6.03 -1.19 0.30
CA ALA A 60 -7.41 -1.17 -0.18
C ALA A 60 -8.34 -1.62 0.96
N LEU A 61 -9.49 -0.96 1.08
CA LEU A 61 -10.56 -1.41 1.96
C LEU A 61 -11.17 -2.71 1.39
N LEU A 62 -11.83 -3.50 2.24
CA LEU A 62 -12.48 -4.75 1.79
C LEU A 62 -13.53 -4.47 0.69
N ASP A 63 -14.13 -3.28 0.72
CA ASP A 63 -15.07 -2.76 -0.28
C ASP A 63 -14.41 -2.45 -1.65
N GLU A 64 -13.08 -2.35 -1.70
CA GLU A 64 -12.31 -1.94 -2.89
C GLU A 64 -11.51 -3.11 -3.52
N VAL A 65 -11.59 -4.32 -2.93
CA VAL A 65 -10.89 -5.54 -3.39
C VAL A 65 -11.61 -6.18 -4.56
#